data_AF-A0A535J969-F1
#
_entry.id   AF-A0A535J969-F1
#
_cell.length_a   1.000
_cell.length_b   1.000
_cell.length_c   1.000
_cell.angle_alpha   90.00
_cell.angle_beta   90.00
_cell.angle_gamma   90.00
#
_symmetry.space_group_name_H-M   'P 1'
#
loop_
_entity.id
_entity.type
_entity.pdbx_description
1 polymer ?
#
loop_
_entity_poly.entity_id
_entity_poly.type
_entity_poly.pdbx_seq_one_letter_code
_entity_poly.pdbx_strand_id
1 'polypeptide(L)'
;MPVRLFRRISRVLPAVVLLAGTISMPMPAMPGGRAASTATSPISHVVVLMQENHSFDNVLGRLCVQSHRCDGATTGLLHDGSAIPLPAAKNIVPGAPHNVQAMTTAIDGGRMDGFDLMVTPDHDCAGPDYDCYQAFDPSQIPDLAALALSFAVSDRTFQSDLAASWGSHLGLVAATMDGFNGDNPCAGTQCPALAPQPAPVALGTGWGCDSHRDALWSRATDGRLS
;
A
#
# COMPACT_ATOMS: atom_id res chain seq x y z
N MET A 1 -53.18 -61.76 -1.70
CA MET A 1 -54.32 -60.85 -1.95
C MET A 1 -54.90 -60.46 -0.59
N PRO A 2 -55.27 -59.19 -0.28
CA PRO A 2 -55.28 -57.98 -1.10
C PRO A 2 -54.41 -56.81 -0.56
N VAL A 3 -54.09 -55.91 -1.48
CA VAL A 3 -53.61 -54.53 -1.29
C VAL A 3 -54.69 -53.68 -0.60
N ARG A 4 -54.35 -52.74 0.29
CA ARG A 4 -55.01 -51.41 0.35
C ARG A 4 -54.05 -50.28 0.76
N LEU A 5 -53.66 -49.59 -0.30
CA LEU A 5 -53.11 -48.24 -0.44
C LEU A 5 -53.97 -47.18 0.27
N PHE A 6 -53.38 -46.22 1.01
CA PHE A 6 -53.97 -44.89 1.18
C PHE A 6 -52.90 -43.78 1.33
N ARG A 7 -52.61 -43.18 0.17
CA ARG A 7 -52.67 -41.74 -0.13
C ARG A 7 -51.86 -40.77 0.76
N ARG A 8 -50.67 -40.39 0.28
CA ARG A 8 -49.96 -39.16 0.68
C ARG A 8 -50.80 -37.94 0.29
N ILE A 9 -51.17 -37.12 1.26
CA ILE A 9 -51.78 -35.80 1.05
C ILE A 9 -50.65 -34.78 1.09
N SER A 10 -50.22 -34.31 -0.08
CA SER A 10 -49.34 -33.15 -0.20
C SER A 10 -50.12 -31.89 0.19
N ARG A 11 -49.77 -31.28 1.34
CA ARG A 11 -50.27 -29.96 1.73
C ARG A 11 -49.43 -28.89 1.04
N VAL A 12 -50.03 -28.24 0.05
CA VAL A 12 -49.51 -27.01 -0.56
C VAL A 12 -49.88 -25.85 0.38
N LEU A 13 -48.90 -25.23 1.01
CA LEU A 13 -49.06 -23.99 1.76
C LEU A 13 -48.97 -22.81 0.77
N PRO A 14 -49.92 -21.86 0.76
CA PRO A 14 -49.77 -20.66 -0.05
C PRO A 14 -48.76 -19.74 0.63
N ALA A 15 -47.70 -19.36 -0.10
CA ALA A 15 -46.78 -18.33 0.33
C ALA A 15 -47.47 -16.96 0.23
N VAL A 16 -47.80 -16.36 1.37
CA VAL A 16 -48.23 -14.96 1.45
C VAL A 16 -46.97 -14.09 1.36
N VAL A 17 -46.78 -13.44 0.21
CA VAL A 17 -45.72 -12.44 0.01
C VAL A 17 -46.23 -11.10 0.55
N LEU A 18 -45.76 -10.70 1.72
CA LEU A 18 -45.90 -9.34 2.23
C LEU A 18 -44.85 -8.45 1.55
N LEU A 19 -45.27 -7.66 0.57
CA LEU A 19 -44.47 -6.53 0.09
C LEU A 19 -44.48 -5.44 1.18
N ALA A 20 -43.46 -5.42 2.04
CA ALA A 20 -43.17 -4.27 2.87
C ALA A 20 -42.52 -3.19 1.99
N GLY A 21 -43.31 -2.21 1.55
CA GLY A 21 -42.79 -1.03 0.85
C GLY A 21 -41.93 -0.19 1.81
N THR A 22 -40.62 -0.15 1.58
CA THR A 22 -39.72 0.76 2.30
C THR A 22 -39.90 2.17 1.75
N ILE A 23 -40.67 2.99 2.46
CA ILE A 23 -40.71 4.44 2.22
C ILE A 23 -39.38 5.00 2.76
N SER A 24 -38.40 5.20 1.87
CA SER A 24 -37.20 5.97 2.17
C SER A 24 -37.59 7.43 2.36
N MET A 25 -37.75 7.85 3.62
CA MET A 25 -37.76 9.28 3.93
C MET A 25 -36.34 9.83 3.72
N PRO A 26 -36.16 10.92 2.96
CA PRO A 26 -34.85 11.56 2.88
C PRO A 26 -34.52 12.12 4.26
N MET A 27 -33.53 11.53 4.93
CA MET A 27 -32.93 12.14 6.11
C MET A 27 -32.31 13.46 5.65
N PRO A 28 -32.64 14.61 6.25
CA PRO A 28 -31.91 15.83 6.00
C PRO A 28 -30.45 15.56 6.37
N ALA A 29 -29.54 15.78 5.41
CA ALA A 29 -28.11 15.75 5.66
C ALA A 29 -27.84 16.67 6.84
N MET A 30 -27.43 16.10 7.99
CA MET A 30 -26.89 16.91 9.06
C MET A 30 -25.74 17.72 8.45
N PRO A 31 -25.72 19.06 8.60
CA PRO A 31 -24.56 19.83 8.22
C PRO A 31 -23.38 19.16 8.89
N GLY A 32 -22.42 18.68 8.10
CA GLY A 32 -21.16 18.19 8.62
C GLY A 32 -20.54 19.34 9.39
N GLY A 33 -20.78 19.37 10.70
CA GLY A 33 -20.17 20.32 11.60
C GLY A 33 -18.69 20.07 11.44
N ARG A 34 -18.01 20.97 10.72
CA ARG A 34 -16.58 21.14 10.90
C ARG A 34 -16.44 21.48 12.38
N ALA A 35 -16.20 20.46 13.20
CA ALA A 35 -15.46 20.66 14.41
C ALA A 35 -14.10 21.15 13.92
N ALA A 36 -14.00 22.46 13.72
CA ALA A 36 -12.73 23.13 13.67
C ALA A 36 -12.13 22.84 15.03
N SER A 37 -11.29 21.82 15.09
CA SER A 37 -10.46 21.59 16.25
C SER A 37 -9.68 22.89 16.41
N THR A 38 -9.99 23.65 17.45
CA THR A 38 -9.13 24.74 17.90
C THR A 38 -7.93 24.08 18.58
N ALA A 39 -7.18 23.30 17.82
CA ALA A 39 -5.88 22.81 18.24
C ALA A 39 -5.00 24.07 18.35
N THR A 40 -4.95 24.65 19.54
CA THR A 40 -4.02 25.73 19.87
C THR A 40 -2.65 25.12 20.02
N SER A 41 -2.01 24.81 18.90
CA SER A 41 -0.59 24.46 18.87
C SER A 41 0.23 25.76 18.85
N PRO A 42 1.36 25.83 19.58
CA PRO A 42 2.31 26.92 19.41
C PRO A 42 3.02 26.87 18.03
N ILE A 43 2.85 25.78 17.27
CA ILE A 43 3.47 25.60 15.95
C ILE A 43 2.79 26.52 14.93
N SER A 44 3.53 27.50 14.42
CA SER A 44 3.05 28.44 13.38
C SER A 44 3.41 28.02 11.95
N HIS A 45 4.43 27.16 11.80
CA HIS A 45 4.93 26.70 10.50
C HIS A 45 5.22 25.20 10.57
N VAL A 46 4.81 24.48 9.53
CA VAL A 46 5.13 23.07 9.34
C VAL A 46 5.90 22.95 8.03
N VAL A 47 7.09 22.35 8.10
CA VAL A 47 7.88 21.97 6.93
C VAL A 47 7.83 20.46 6.84
N VAL A 48 7.37 19.95 5.70
CA VAL A 48 7.30 18.51 5.43
C VAL A 48 8.42 18.16 4.45
N LEU A 49 9.36 17.33 4.90
CA LEU A 49 10.44 16.77 4.10
C LEU A 49 10.07 15.33 3.75
N MET A 50 9.51 15.11 2.56
CA MET A 50 9.19 13.77 2.08
C MET A 50 10.42 13.15 1.42
N GLN A 51 10.97 12.12 2.05
CA GLN A 51 12.07 11.33 1.53
C GLN A 51 11.51 10.10 0.79
N GLU A 52 12.31 9.53 -0.09
CA GLU A 52 11.88 8.55 -1.09
C GLU A 52 12.54 7.19 -0.87
N ASN A 53 11.84 6.14 -1.30
CA ASN A 53 12.37 4.79 -1.56
C ASN A 53 13.11 4.04 -0.43
N HIS A 54 12.94 4.40 0.84
CA HIS A 54 13.55 3.67 1.96
C HIS A 54 12.53 3.27 3.04
N SER A 55 12.65 2.04 3.55
CA SER A 55 11.85 1.55 4.68
C SER A 55 12.40 2.07 6.02
N PHE A 56 11.57 2.03 7.06
CA PHE A 56 11.98 2.41 8.41
C PHE A 56 13.19 1.57 8.89
N ASP A 57 13.14 0.25 8.72
CA ASP A 57 14.21 -0.63 9.17
C ASP A 57 15.52 -0.44 8.41
N ASN A 58 15.44 -0.07 7.13
CA ASN A 58 16.62 0.26 6.35
C ASN A 58 17.32 1.51 6.89
N VAL A 59 16.57 2.54 7.29
CA VAL A 59 17.16 3.84 7.72
C VAL A 59 17.43 3.89 9.22
N LEU A 60 16.44 3.58 10.05
CA LEU A 60 16.50 3.79 11.50
C LEU A 60 16.47 2.48 12.30
N GLY A 61 16.16 1.32 11.70
CA GLY A 61 15.99 0.06 12.42
C GLY A 61 17.18 -0.30 13.31
N ARG A 62 18.39 -0.22 12.76
CA ARG A 62 19.63 -0.48 13.51
C ARG A 62 19.86 0.53 14.65
N LEU A 63 19.62 1.82 14.40
CA LEU A 63 19.70 2.86 15.44
C LEU A 63 18.70 2.60 16.57
N CYS A 64 17.48 2.20 16.23
CA CYS A 64 16.42 1.87 17.18
C CYS A 64 16.81 0.70 18.08
N VAL A 65 17.36 -0.38 17.50
CA VAL A 65 17.87 -1.54 18.27
C VAL A 65 19.02 -1.14 19.19
N GLN A 66 19.97 -0.33 18.71
CA GLN A 66 21.14 0.10 19.50
C GLN A 66 20.79 1.07 20.63
N SER A 67 19.82 1.96 20.41
CA SER A 67 19.43 3.00 21.38
C SER A 67 18.29 2.59 22.31
N HIS A 68 17.56 1.52 21.98
CA HIS A 68 16.36 1.06 22.69
C HIS A 68 15.25 2.13 22.79
N ARG A 69 15.07 2.95 21.74
CA ARG A 69 14.10 4.06 21.72
C ARG A 69 12.90 3.86 20.81
N CYS A 70 12.95 2.86 19.93
CA CYS A 70 11.93 2.56 18.94
C CYS A 70 12.01 1.08 18.56
N ASP A 71 10.96 0.60 17.90
CA ASP A 71 11.00 -0.70 17.22
C ASP A 71 11.97 -0.63 16.03
N GLY A 72 12.68 -1.73 15.76
CA GLY A 72 13.57 -1.83 14.61
C GLY A 72 14.12 -3.23 14.42
N ALA A 73 14.61 -3.51 13.21
CA ALA A 73 15.20 -4.80 12.84
C ALA A 73 16.70 -4.72 12.52
N THR A 74 17.41 -5.80 12.82
CA THR A 74 18.80 -6.06 12.38
C THR A 74 18.93 -7.39 11.63
N THR A 75 17.81 -8.08 11.40
CA THR A 75 17.71 -9.34 10.67
C THR A 75 16.45 -9.30 9.79
N GLY A 76 16.46 -9.96 8.64
CA GLY A 76 15.28 -10.16 7.79
C GLY A 76 14.96 -11.64 7.60
N LEU A 77 13.69 -11.97 7.39
CA LEU A 77 13.23 -13.33 7.06
C LEU A 77 13.29 -13.57 5.55
N LEU A 78 13.68 -14.78 5.17
CA LEU A 78 13.62 -15.29 3.80
C LEU A 78 12.41 -16.22 3.64
N HIS A 79 11.97 -16.43 2.39
CA HIS A 79 10.79 -17.24 2.08
C HIS A 79 10.91 -18.72 2.51
N ASP A 80 12.12 -19.20 2.76
CA ASP A 80 12.39 -20.54 3.28
C ASP A 80 12.27 -20.65 4.82
N GLY A 81 11.95 -19.53 5.48
CA GLY A 81 11.81 -19.40 6.93
C GLY A 81 13.13 -19.16 7.67
N SER A 82 14.25 -19.09 6.97
CA SER A 82 15.53 -18.69 7.58
C SER A 82 15.60 -17.18 7.81
N ALA A 83 16.44 -16.77 8.75
CA ALA A 83 16.70 -15.36 9.04
C ALA A 83 18.16 -15.02 8.72
N ILE A 84 18.37 -13.91 8.01
CA ILE A 84 19.71 -13.40 7.68
C ILE A 84 19.96 -12.05 8.38
N PRO A 85 21.21 -11.75 8.78
CA PRO A 85 21.55 -10.43 9.29
C PRO A 85 21.39 -9.37 8.19
N LEU A 86 20.98 -8.16 8.57
CA LEU A 86 21.00 -7.01 7.67
C LEU A 86 22.40 -6.38 7.71
N PRO A 87 23.26 -6.55 6.70
CA PRO A 87 24.54 -5.84 6.60
C PRO A 87 24.36 -4.32 6.56
N ALA A 88 25.47 -3.62 6.81
CA ALA A 88 25.57 -2.19 6.57
C ALA A 88 25.23 -1.87 5.10
N ALA A 89 24.48 -0.80 4.87
CA ALA A 89 24.05 -0.44 3.52
C ALA A 89 25.24 -0.12 2.60
N LYS A 90 25.13 -0.47 1.31
CA LYS A 90 26.15 -0.11 0.31
C LYS A 90 26.19 1.42 0.10
N ASN A 91 27.36 1.96 -0.24
CA ASN A 91 27.50 3.41 -0.53
C ASN A 91 26.63 3.87 -1.70
N ILE A 92 26.51 3.02 -2.73
CA ILE A 92 25.49 3.15 -3.77
C ILE A 92 24.47 2.08 -3.46
N VAL A 93 23.35 2.49 -2.86
CA VAL A 93 22.29 1.57 -2.46
C VAL A 93 21.62 1.02 -3.73
N PRO A 94 21.62 -0.31 -3.94
CA PRO A 94 20.85 -0.94 -5.00
C PRO A 94 19.37 -0.56 -4.89
N GLY A 95 18.72 -0.33 -6.02
CA GLY A 95 17.27 -0.18 -6.05
C GLY A 95 16.59 -1.50 -5.66
N ALA A 96 15.41 -1.40 -5.06
CA ALA A 96 14.51 -2.53 -4.82
C ALA A 96 13.23 -2.34 -5.64
N PRO A 97 12.58 -3.40 -6.14
CA PRO A 97 11.24 -3.28 -6.71
C PRO A 97 10.27 -2.72 -5.67
N HIS A 98 9.55 -1.66 -6.03
CA HIS A 98 8.63 -0.94 -5.12
C HIS A 98 7.30 -0.62 -5.81
N ASN A 99 6.91 -1.44 -6.78
CA ASN A 99 5.57 -1.46 -7.35
C ASN A 99 4.61 -2.27 -6.46
N VAL A 100 3.30 -2.15 -6.70
CA VAL A 100 2.25 -2.77 -5.87
C VAL A 100 2.45 -4.29 -5.76
N GLN A 101 2.79 -4.93 -6.88
CA GLN A 101 3.02 -6.38 -6.91
C GLN A 101 4.21 -6.79 -6.05
N ALA A 102 5.33 -6.08 -6.13
CA ALA A 102 6.53 -6.36 -5.34
C ALA A 102 6.27 -6.19 -3.85
N MET A 103 5.61 -5.09 -3.45
CA MET A 103 5.23 -4.89 -2.04
C MET A 103 4.27 -5.97 -1.54
N THR A 104 3.32 -6.39 -2.37
CA THR A 104 2.41 -7.50 -2.04
C THR A 104 3.18 -8.81 -1.84
N THR A 105 4.13 -9.11 -2.73
CA THR A 105 5.03 -10.26 -2.59
C THR A 105 5.83 -10.19 -1.29
N ALA A 106 6.45 -9.05 -0.99
CA ALA A 106 7.27 -8.88 0.20
C ALA A 106 6.50 -9.03 1.52
N ILE A 107 5.28 -8.49 1.58
CA ILE A 107 4.41 -8.57 2.76
C ILE A 107 3.92 -9.99 2.99
N ASP A 108 3.68 -10.73 1.91
CA ASP A 108 3.28 -12.14 1.92
C ASP A 108 2.14 -12.47 2.90
N GLY A 109 1.05 -11.70 2.80
CA GLY A 109 -0.11 -11.85 3.69
C GLY A 109 0.19 -11.58 5.17
N GLY A 110 1.24 -10.82 5.46
CA GLY A 110 1.69 -10.46 6.80
C GLY A 110 2.79 -11.38 7.36
N ARG A 111 3.28 -12.35 6.59
CA ARG A 111 4.41 -13.20 7.00
C ARG A 111 5.76 -12.45 6.95
N MET A 112 5.86 -11.43 6.09
CA MET A 112 7.05 -10.56 5.95
C MET A 112 8.33 -11.33 5.60
N ASP A 113 8.19 -12.43 4.86
CA ASP A 113 9.25 -13.34 4.44
C ASP A 113 9.43 -13.36 2.91
N GLY A 114 8.78 -12.46 2.17
CA GLY A 114 8.82 -12.45 0.70
C GLY A 114 9.80 -11.47 0.05
N PHE A 115 10.63 -10.76 0.83
CA PHE A 115 11.49 -9.70 0.29
C PHE A 115 12.53 -10.23 -0.72
N ASP A 116 13.03 -11.45 -0.53
CA ASP A 116 14.00 -12.09 -1.44
C ASP A 116 13.37 -12.61 -2.74
N LEU A 117 12.04 -12.59 -2.83
CA LEU A 117 11.29 -12.93 -4.03
C LEU A 117 11.04 -11.73 -4.94
N MET A 118 11.43 -10.51 -4.53
CA MET A 118 11.27 -9.30 -5.33
C MET A 118 12.38 -9.18 -6.39
N VAL A 119 12.19 -9.83 -7.53
CA VAL A 119 13.15 -9.80 -8.65
C VAL A 119 12.53 -9.18 -9.90
N THR A 120 13.25 -8.24 -10.50
CA THR A 120 12.91 -7.58 -11.77
C THR A 120 14.18 -7.48 -12.64
N PRO A 121 14.09 -7.15 -13.93
CA PRO A 121 15.29 -6.98 -14.77
C PRO A 121 16.32 -5.99 -14.24
N ASP A 122 15.87 -4.97 -13.49
CA ASP A 122 16.72 -3.87 -13.01
C ASP A 122 17.03 -3.95 -11.50
N HIS A 123 16.42 -4.87 -10.77
CA HIS A 123 16.58 -5.02 -9.32
C HIS A 123 16.50 -6.48 -8.90
N ASP A 124 17.46 -6.92 -8.08
CA ASP A 124 17.57 -8.30 -7.63
C ASP A 124 17.68 -8.38 -6.11
N CYS A 125 16.58 -8.75 -5.45
CA CYS A 125 16.57 -8.98 -4.01
C CYS A 125 16.95 -10.42 -3.63
N ALA A 126 17.16 -11.31 -4.59
CA ALA A 126 17.40 -12.72 -4.33
C ALA A 126 18.83 -13.00 -3.83
N GLY A 127 19.02 -14.21 -3.34
CA GLY A 127 20.34 -14.71 -2.97
C GLY A 127 21.24 -14.91 -4.20
N PRO A 128 22.57 -14.91 -4.02
CA PRO A 128 23.25 -14.92 -2.73
C PRO A 128 23.51 -13.53 -2.13
N ASP A 129 23.33 -12.45 -2.89
CA ASP A 129 23.74 -11.10 -2.48
C ASP A 129 22.67 -10.37 -1.64
N TYR A 130 21.38 -10.72 -1.82
CA TYR A 130 20.26 -10.20 -1.04
C TYR A 130 20.25 -8.67 -0.94
N ASP A 131 20.37 -7.97 -2.08
CA ASP A 131 20.62 -6.52 -2.12
C ASP A 131 19.55 -5.66 -1.41
N CYS A 132 18.36 -6.20 -1.19
CA CYS A 132 17.27 -5.53 -0.50
C CYS A 132 17.31 -5.71 1.04
N TYR A 133 18.15 -6.61 1.54
CA TYR A 133 18.33 -6.90 2.96
C TYR A 133 19.54 -6.16 3.51
N GLN A 134 19.40 -4.86 3.76
CA GLN A 134 20.46 -4.05 4.34
C GLN A 134 19.89 -2.94 5.22
N ALA A 135 20.68 -2.45 6.16
CA ALA A 135 20.32 -1.33 7.03
C ALA A 135 21.52 -0.38 7.18
N PHE A 136 21.25 0.92 7.23
CA PHE A 136 22.29 1.90 7.50
C PHE A 136 22.81 1.76 8.95
N ASP A 137 24.13 1.79 9.10
CA ASP A 137 24.73 2.12 10.39
C ASP A 137 24.46 3.61 10.69
N PRO A 138 24.26 4.01 11.97
CA PRO A 138 24.06 5.41 12.32
C PRO A 138 25.16 6.35 11.80
N SER A 139 26.40 5.85 11.65
CA SER A 139 27.53 6.57 11.09
C SER A 139 27.44 6.83 9.58
N GLN A 140 26.63 6.07 8.84
CA GLN A 140 26.38 6.29 7.41
C GLN A 140 25.35 7.40 7.16
N ILE A 141 24.52 7.70 8.15
CA ILE A 141 23.45 8.70 8.11
C ILE A 141 23.52 9.67 9.30
N PRO A 142 24.67 10.33 9.54
CA PRO A 142 24.94 11.04 10.80
C PRO A 142 23.90 12.14 11.10
N ASP A 143 23.40 12.84 10.09
CA ASP A 143 22.41 13.90 10.27
C ASP A 143 21.04 13.33 10.67
N LEU A 144 20.58 12.27 9.99
CA LEU A 144 19.31 11.60 10.33
C LEU A 144 19.40 10.93 11.70
N ALA A 145 20.54 10.31 12.02
CA ALA A 145 20.80 9.71 13.32
C ALA A 145 20.77 10.77 14.43
N ALA A 146 21.40 11.93 14.22
CA ALA A 146 21.37 13.04 15.18
C ALA A 146 19.95 13.57 15.40
N LEU A 147 19.15 13.69 14.33
CA LEU A 147 17.74 14.09 14.43
C LEU A 147 16.91 13.05 15.21
N ALA A 148 17.04 11.76 14.88
CA ALA A 148 16.33 10.68 15.57
C ALA A 148 16.70 10.59 17.06
N LEU A 149 17.97 10.85 17.39
CA LEU A 149 18.44 10.86 18.77
C LEU A 149 18.01 12.11 19.55
N SER A 150 17.78 13.24 18.88
CA SER A 150 17.45 14.51 19.55
C SER A 150 15.95 14.80 19.62
N PHE A 151 15.17 14.25 18.70
CA PHE A 151 13.75 14.56 18.52
C PHE A 151 12.86 13.32 18.66
N ALA A 152 11.57 13.50 18.41
CA ALA A 152 10.59 12.42 18.39
C ALA A 152 10.74 11.58 17.12
N VAL A 153 10.60 10.27 17.27
CA VAL A 153 10.53 9.29 16.18
C VAL A 153 9.15 8.64 16.24
N SER A 154 8.51 8.48 15.09
CA SER A 154 7.27 7.73 14.95
C SER A 154 7.56 6.40 14.25
N ASP A 155 7.77 5.36 15.06
CA ASP A 155 8.22 4.01 14.65
C ASP A 155 7.08 3.08 14.19
N ARG A 156 5.84 3.58 14.18
CA ARG A 156 4.66 2.88 13.67
C ARG A 156 3.88 3.74 12.67
N THR A 157 4.62 4.45 11.82
CA THR A 157 4.06 5.18 10.68
C THR A 157 4.18 4.30 9.44
N PHE A 158 3.05 3.97 8.83
CA PHE A 158 2.99 3.15 7.63
C PHE A 158 2.51 4.00 6.46
N GLN A 159 2.86 3.58 5.24
CA GLN A 159 2.26 4.12 4.03
C GLN A 159 0.73 3.99 4.08
N SER A 160 0.02 4.95 3.50
CA SER A 160 -1.44 4.98 3.52
C SER A 160 -2.08 3.84 2.71
N ASP A 161 -1.38 3.36 1.69
CA ASP A 161 -1.75 2.22 0.85
C ASP A 161 -0.47 1.57 0.28
N LEU A 162 -0.60 0.41 -0.37
CA LEU A 162 0.48 -0.16 -1.18
C LEU A 162 0.64 0.70 -2.43
N ALA A 163 1.58 1.65 -2.41
CA ALA A 163 1.76 2.59 -3.50
C ALA A 163 3.23 2.93 -3.75
N ALA A 164 3.60 2.96 -5.02
CA ALA A 164 4.83 3.57 -5.48
C ALA A 164 4.78 5.10 -5.29
N SER A 165 5.88 5.79 -5.64
CA SER A 165 6.08 7.22 -5.39
C SER A 165 4.90 8.10 -5.82
N TRP A 166 4.33 7.92 -7.02
CA TRP A 166 3.20 8.72 -7.49
C TRP A 166 1.97 8.61 -6.57
N GLY A 167 1.54 7.38 -6.27
CA GLY A 167 0.39 7.13 -5.39
C GLY A 167 0.65 7.60 -3.96
N SER A 168 1.88 7.41 -3.45
CA SER A 168 2.30 7.88 -2.13
C SER A 168 2.30 9.41 -2.02
N HIS A 169 2.74 10.13 -3.06
CA HIS A 169 2.68 11.59 -3.12
C HIS A 169 1.24 12.11 -3.12
N LEU A 170 0.36 11.48 -3.90
CA LEU A 170 -1.05 11.81 -3.91
C LEU A 170 -1.69 11.55 -2.54
N GLY A 171 -1.39 10.41 -1.93
CA GLY A 171 -1.83 10.06 -0.58
C GLY A 171 -1.40 11.08 0.48
N LEU A 172 -0.17 11.59 0.42
CA LEU A 172 0.33 12.60 1.36
C LEU A 172 -0.51 13.88 1.33
N VAL A 173 -0.85 14.39 0.14
CA VAL A 173 -1.52 15.70 -0.01
C VAL A 173 -3.05 15.61 -0.03
N ALA A 174 -3.61 14.48 -0.48
CA ALA A 174 -5.05 14.30 -0.68
C ALA A 174 -5.71 13.32 0.30
N ALA A 175 -4.93 12.53 1.04
CA ALA A 175 -5.40 11.46 1.94
C ALA A 175 -6.27 10.39 1.24
N THR A 176 -6.17 10.26 -0.08
CA THR A 176 -6.86 9.27 -0.90
C THR A 176 -6.07 9.01 -2.17
N MET A 177 -6.09 7.78 -2.67
CA MET A 177 -5.60 7.45 -4.01
C MET A 177 -6.66 7.70 -5.10
N ASP A 178 -7.86 8.15 -4.75
CA ASP A 178 -8.95 8.48 -5.67
C ASP A 178 -9.24 7.39 -6.73
N GLY A 179 -8.98 6.11 -6.43
CA GLY A 179 -9.18 4.99 -7.35
C GLY A 179 -7.94 4.55 -8.16
N PHE A 180 -6.82 5.28 -8.10
CA PHE A 180 -5.54 4.80 -8.66
C PHE A 180 -5.10 3.52 -7.97
N ASN A 181 -4.46 2.62 -8.72
CA ASN A 181 -4.07 1.31 -8.19
C ASN A 181 -2.80 1.34 -7.31
N GLY A 182 -2.06 2.46 -7.30
CA GLY A 182 -0.84 2.66 -6.51
C GLY A 182 0.47 2.59 -7.31
N ASP A 183 0.47 2.06 -8.54
CA ASP A 183 1.68 2.04 -9.36
C ASP A 183 2.00 3.42 -9.94
N ASN A 184 3.28 3.63 -10.28
CA ASN A 184 3.66 4.81 -11.06
C ASN A 184 3.03 4.73 -12.46
N PRO A 185 2.64 5.87 -13.06
CA PRO A 185 2.20 5.90 -14.44
C PRO A 185 3.29 5.33 -15.37
N CYS A 186 2.88 4.58 -16.39
CA CYS A 186 3.79 3.92 -17.32
C CYS A 186 3.86 4.69 -18.64
N ALA A 187 5.05 4.76 -19.27
CA ALA A 187 5.19 5.43 -20.56
C ALA A 187 5.06 4.43 -21.72
N GLY A 188 4.26 4.75 -22.73
CA GLY A 188 4.26 4.03 -24.01
C GLY A 188 4.04 2.51 -23.89
N THR A 189 4.83 1.72 -24.61
CA THR A 189 4.71 0.25 -24.67
C THR A 189 5.09 -0.47 -23.38
N GLN A 190 5.50 0.25 -22.33
CA GLN A 190 5.91 -0.31 -21.04
C GLN A 190 4.72 -0.54 -20.10
N CYS A 191 3.54 -0.02 -20.46
CA CYS A 191 2.34 -0.30 -19.70
C CYS A 191 1.97 -1.79 -19.76
N PRO A 192 1.59 -2.43 -18.62
CA PRO A 192 0.88 -3.70 -18.66
C PRO A 192 -0.29 -3.57 -19.63
N ALA A 193 -0.60 -4.62 -20.39
CA ALA A 193 -1.70 -4.58 -21.35
C ALA A 193 -3.01 -4.20 -20.63
N LEU A 194 -3.35 -2.91 -20.67
CA LEU A 194 -4.61 -2.40 -20.16
C LEU A 194 -5.74 -3.08 -20.94
N ALA A 195 -6.89 -3.30 -20.30
CA ALA A 195 -8.10 -3.69 -21.02
C ALA A 195 -8.26 -2.82 -22.28
N PRO A 196 -8.74 -3.35 -23.42
CA PRO A 196 -8.62 -2.70 -24.73
C PRO A 196 -9.05 -1.23 -24.68
N GLN A 197 -8.04 -0.36 -24.66
CA GLN A 197 -8.24 1.07 -24.66
C GLN A 197 -8.78 1.44 -26.05
N PRO A 198 -9.86 2.23 -26.16
CA PRO A 198 -10.32 2.71 -27.46
C PRO A 198 -9.17 3.48 -28.13
N ALA A 199 -8.77 3.04 -29.32
CA ALA A 199 -7.59 3.49 -30.05
C ALA A 199 -7.50 5.01 -30.28
N PRO A 200 -6.31 5.57 -30.57
CA PRO A 200 -5.02 5.32 -29.93
C PRO A 200 -4.81 6.38 -28.84
N VAL A 201 -4.72 5.96 -27.58
CA VAL A 201 -4.30 6.90 -26.54
C VAL A 201 -2.79 7.11 -26.73
N ALA A 202 -2.40 8.31 -27.17
CA ALA A 202 -1.00 8.69 -27.14
C ALA A 202 -0.57 8.72 -25.67
N LEU A 203 0.05 7.63 -25.23
CA LEU A 203 0.60 7.51 -23.88
C LEU A 203 1.63 8.62 -23.70
N GLY A 204 1.48 9.35 -22.60
CA GLY A 204 2.31 10.50 -22.31
C GLY A 204 3.69 10.10 -21.85
N THR A 205 4.48 11.09 -21.45
CA THR A 205 5.79 10.86 -20.83
C THR A 205 5.70 10.32 -19.40
N GLY A 206 4.49 10.01 -18.88
CA GLY A 206 4.30 9.24 -17.65
C GLY A 206 4.57 9.98 -16.32
N TRP A 207 4.57 11.31 -16.31
CA TRP A 207 4.79 12.10 -15.08
C TRP A 207 3.98 13.41 -15.09
N GLY A 208 2.97 13.55 -14.23
CA GLY A 208 2.32 14.83 -13.96
C GLY A 208 0.80 14.90 -14.18
N CYS A 209 0.27 16.14 -14.24
CA CYS A 209 -1.17 16.45 -14.25
C CYS A 209 -1.89 16.08 -15.55
N ASP A 210 -1.17 15.89 -16.64
CA ASP A 210 -1.72 15.42 -17.91
C ASP A 210 -1.60 13.90 -17.94
N SER A 211 -2.62 13.22 -17.40
CA SER A 211 -2.51 11.79 -17.10
C SER A 211 -2.40 10.88 -18.31
N HIS A 212 -2.67 11.38 -19.53
CA HIS A 212 -2.69 10.59 -20.78
C HIS A 212 -3.34 9.20 -20.68
N ARG A 213 -4.19 8.97 -19.66
CA ARG A 213 -4.72 7.67 -19.23
C ARG A 213 -3.67 6.55 -19.13
N ASP A 214 -2.49 6.88 -18.60
CA ASP A 214 -1.34 5.98 -18.51
C ASP A 214 -1.06 5.47 -17.08
N ALA A 215 -1.90 5.85 -16.13
CA ALA A 215 -1.99 5.24 -14.80
C ALA A 215 -3.25 4.39 -14.67
N LEU A 216 -3.09 3.19 -14.09
CA LEU A 216 -4.20 2.28 -13.82
C LEU A 216 -5.17 2.88 -12.80
N TRP A 217 -6.44 3.02 -13.20
CA TRP A 217 -7.46 3.63 -12.36
C TRP A 217 -8.72 2.77 -12.31
N SER A 218 -9.20 2.49 -11.10
CA SER A 218 -10.47 1.80 -10.87
C SER A 218 -11.59 2.79 -10.61
N ARG A 219 -12.71 2.65 -11.32
CA ARG A 219 -13.89 3.45 -11.01
C ARG A 219 -14.47 2.98 -9.69
N ALA A 220 -14.68 3.89 -8.75
CA ALA A 220 -15.31 3.61 -7.45
C ALA A 220 -16.68 2.90 -7.55
N THR A 221 -17.35 2.95 -8.71
CA THR A 221 -18.69 2.39 -8.92
C THR A 221 -18.71 0.92 -9.34
N ASP A 222 -17.66 0.38 -9.97
CA ASP A 222 -17.67 -1.00 -10.49
C ASP A 222 -16.36 -1.78 -10.30
N GLY A 223 -15.31 -1.17 -9.72
CA GLY A 223 -14.04 -1.83 -9.38
C GLY A 223 -13.25 -2.32 -10.59
N ARG A 224 -13.65 -1.96 -11.82
CA ARG A 224 -12.93 -2.33 -13.03
C ARG A 224 -11.76 -1.38 -13.24
N LEU A 225 -10.59 -1.97 -13.47
CA LEU A 225 -9.39 -1.23 -13.90
C LEU A 225 -9.62 -0.69 -15.31
N SER A 226 -9.36 0.61 -15.47
CA SER A 226 -9.45 1.37 -16.71
C SER A 226 -8.20 2.19 -16.95
#